data_AF-A0AAX6G7M0-F1
#
_entry.id   AF-A0AAX6G7M0-F1
#
_cell.length_a   1.000
_cell.length_b   1.000
_cell.length_c   1.000
_cell.angle_alpha   90.00
_cell.angle_beta   90.00
_cell.angle_gamma   90.00
#
_symmetry.space_group_name_H-M   'P 1'
#
loop_
_entity.id
_entity.type
_entity.pdbx_description
1 polymer ?
#
loop_
_entity_poly.entity_id
_entity_poly.type
_entity_poly.pdbx_seq_one_letter_code
_entity_poly.pdbx_strand_id
1 'polypeptide(L)'
;MVYKETHVTKGKGPVNEIAAKAIQEMDELEAKNPETGVARDDIYGRVMGRDRHGRVGTYGLGATPTMVFGPSYKLSQDERREIETQHQQELENLRRELEAENERVRREMMAENERNKTEMKEQMELQMQEKLSAVESRMNDRMEAQIQNLLESHLRDMGAFSQSPRDVSSGTEQSAHIQSEVQSRRQTQPSKRIQLQPPKQAQLQRPKQAQTHTVPRSQLRSYCEDLMAMKRAKKN
;
A
#
# COMPACT_ATOMS: atom_id res chain seq x y z
N MET A 1 13.36 0.23 -49.85
CA MET A 1 13.00 -1.20 -50.11
C MET A 1 14.25 -1.83 -50.67
N VAL A 2 14.80 -2.83 -49.98
CA VAL A 2 16.20 -3.31 -50.18
C VAL A 2 16.50 -3.72 -51.63
N TYR A 3 15.51 -4.25 -52.35
CA TYR A 3 15.66 -4.62 -53.75
C TYR A 3 15.99 -3.43 -54.67
N LYS A 4 15.26 -2.31 -54.56
CA LYS A 4 15.50 -1.08 -55.35
C LYS A 4 16.90 -0.50 -55.07
N GLU A 5 17.39 -0.65 -53.85
CA GLU A 5 18.73 -0.18 -53.45
C GLU A 5 19.86 -1.07 -53.99
N THR A 6 19.64 -2.38 -54.08
CA THR A 6 20.65 -3.36 -54.52
C THR A 6 20.71 -3.55 -56.03
N HIS A 7 19.65 -3.21 -56.77
CA HIS A 7 19.51 -3.42 -58.21
C HIS A 7 19.61 -2.13 -59.04
N VAL A 8 20.20 -1.08 -58.45
CA VAL A 8 20.55 0.17 -59.11
C VAL A 8 22.07 0.34 -59.12
N THR A 9 22.62 0.61 -60.30
CA THR A 9 24.05 0.84 -60.52
C THR A 9 24.45 2.18 -59.89
N LYS A 10 25.75 2.38 -59.57
CA LYS A 10 26.28 3.66 -59.09
C LYS A 10 25.90 4.87 -59.97
N GLY A 11 25.61 4.66 -61.25
CA GLY A 11 25.10 5.65 -62.20
C GLY A 11 23.58 5.90 -62.17
N LYS A 12 22.86 5.47 -61.12
CA LYS A 12 21.39 5.60 -60.91
C LYS A 12 20.50 4.86 -61.91
N GLY A 13 21.06 4.10 -62.85
CA GLY A 13 20.31 3.22 -63.76
C GLY A 13 20.11 1.81 -63.20
N PRO A 14 19.05 1.08 -63.61
CA PRO A 14 18.88 -0.34 -63.27
C PRO A 14 20.09 -1.18 -63.71
N VAL A 15 20.44 -2.20 -62.94
CA VAL A 15 21.60 -3.06 -63.24
C VAL A 15 21.38 -3.95 -64.47
N ASN A 16 20.14 -4.37 -64.74
CA ASN A 16 19.75 -5.14 -65.92
C ASN A 16 18.27 -4.89 -66.30
N GLU A 17 17.83 -5.43 -67.43
CA GLU A 17 16.45 -5.26 -67.93
C GLU A 17 15.38 -5.87 -67.00
N ILE A 18 15.73 -6.96 -66.30
CA ILE A 18 14.83 -7.64 -65.36
C ILE A 18 14.58 -6.72 -64.15
N ALA A 19 15.65 -6.15 -63.59
CA ALA A 19 15.58 -5.18 -62.52
C ALA A 19 14.83 -3.91 -62.99
N ALA A 20 15.06 -3.45 -64.22
CA ALA A 20 14.35 -2.29 -64.76
C ALA A 20 12.83 -2.52 -64.76
N LYS A 21 12.37 -3.67 -65.27
CA LYS A 21 10.94 -4.04 -65.26
C LYS A 21 10.38 -4.16 -63.84
N ALA A 22 11.10 -4.85 -62.95
CA ALA A 22 10.64 -5.06 -61.57
C ALA A 22 10.57 -3.74 -60.78
N ILE A 23 11.56 -2.86 -60.94
CA ILE A 23 11.57 -1.53 -60.30
C ILE A 23 10.41 -0.68 -60.83
N GLN A 24 10.18 -0.68 -62.14
CA GLN A 24 9.07 0.04 -62.76
C GLN A 24 7.72 -0.46 -62.23
N GLU A 25 7.51 -1.78 -62.19
CA GLU A 25 6.25 -2.36 -61.70
C GLU A 25 6.02 -2.02 -60.22
N MET A 26 7.09 -2.03 -59.40
CA MET A 26 7.02 -1.59 -58.01
C MET A 26 6.68 -0.10 -57.87
N ASP A 27 7.29 0.78 -58.68
CA ASP A 27 6.99 2.22 -58.69
C ASP A 27 5.53 2.50 -59.11
N GLU A 28 5.03 1.77 -60.12
CA GLU A 28 3.64 1.86 -60.55
C GLU A 28 2.64 1.42 -59.49
N LEU A 29 2.95 0.35 -58.74
CA LEU A 29 2.11 -0.14 -57.64
C LEU A 29 2.15 0.80 -56.43
N GLU A 30 3.32 1.36 -56.11
CA GLU A 30 3.47 2.39 -55.06
C GLU A 30 2.68 3.66 -55.41
N ALA A 31 2.71 4.10 -56.68
CA ALA A 31 1.96 5.26 -57.15
C ALA A 31 0.44 5.04 -57.16
N LYS A 32 -0.02 3.80 -57.42
CA LYS A 32 -1.46 3.45 -57.43
C LYS A 32 -2.07 3.32 -56.03
N ASN A 33 -1.26 3.10 -54.99
CA ASN A 33 -1.72 2.90 -53.62
C ASN A 33 -1.00 3.84 -52.62
N PRO A 34 -1.22 5.17 -52.70
CA PRO A 34 -0.64 6.11 -51.74
C PRO A 34 -1.30 6.04 -50.35
N GLU A 35 -2.56 5.59 -50.24
CA GLU A 35 -3.35 5.68 -49.00
C GLU A 35 -3.66 4.35 -48.31
N THR A 36 -3.65 3.23 -49.03
CA THR A 36 -3.79 1.93 -48.39
C THR A 36 -2.44 1.54 -47.83
N GLY A 37 -2.33 1.37 -46.51
CA GLY A 37 -1.16 0.85 -45.80
C GLY A 37 -0.81 -0.61 -46.16
N VAL A 38 -0.86 -0.97 -47.45
CA VAL A 38 -0.18 -2.13 -48.02
C VAL A 38 1.27 -1.95 -47.63
N ALA A 39 1.71 -2.74 -46.65
CA ALA A 39 3.09 -2.72 -46.19
C ALA A 39 3.99 -2.85 -47.42
N ARG A 40 5.11 -2.12 -47.47
CA ARG A 40 6.05 -2.17 -48.62
C ARG A 40 6.42 -3.61 -49.02
N ASP A 41 6.34 -4.54 -48.07
CA ASP A 41 6.56 -5.97 -48.24
C ASP A 41 5.49 -6.66 -49.12
N ASP A 42 4.24 -6.19 -49.12
CA ASP A 42 3.17 -6.70 -49.99
C ASP A 42 3.37 -6.27 -51.46
N ILE A 43 3.92 -5.08 -51.71
CA ILE A 43 4.24 -4.61 -53.08
C ILE A 43 5.35 -5.48 -53.66
N TYR A 44 6.40 -5.72 -52.88
CA TYR A 44 7.49 -6.61 -53.26
C TYR A 44 7.00 -8.03 -53.57
N GLY A 45 6.17 -8.60 -52.69
CA GLY A 45 5.57 -9.92 -52.91
C GLY A 45 4.60 -10.00 -54.10
N ARG A 46 4.08 -8.87 -54.59
CA ARG A 46 3.22 -8.85 -55.78
C ARG A 46 4.04 -8.90 -57.08
N VAL A 47 5.15 -8.18 -57.13
CA VAL A 47 6.05 -8.12 -58.29
C VAL A 47 6.95 -9.36 -58.36
N MET A 48 7.51 -9.78 -57.23
CA MET A 48 8.47 -10.89 -57.18
C MET A 48 7.83 -12.25 -56.86
N GLY A 49 6.53 -12.24 -56.52
CA GLY A 49 5.78 -13.40 -56.06
C GLY A 49 5.74 -13.51 -54.52
N ARG A 50 4.62 -14.03 -54.00
CA ARG A 50 4.45 -14.23 -52.56
C ARG A 50 5.43 -15.29 -52.06
N ASP A 51 6.10 -14.98 -50.96
CA ASP A 51 6.98 -15.93 -50.30
C ASP A 51 6.20 -17.18 -49.83
N ARG A 52 6.87 -18.34 -49.89
CA ARG A 52 6.28 -19.59 -49.38
C ARG A 52 6.19 -19.57 -47.86
N HIS A 53 5.22 -20.31 -47.33
CA HIS A 53 5.00 -20.47 -45.88
C HIS A 53 6.31 -20.75 -45.13
N GLY A 54 6.62 -19.94 -44.11
CA GLY A 54 7.82 -20.08 -43.30
C GLY A 54 9.10 -19.45 -43.88
N ARG A 55 8.97 -18.54 -44.85
CA ARG A 55 10.08 -17.73 -45.37
C ARG A 55 9.88 -16.25 -45.01
N VAL A 56 10.97 -15.57 -44.68
CA VAL A 56 10.98 -14.14 -44.37
C VAL A 56 11.35 -13.41 -45.65
N GLY A 57 10.43 -12.55 -46.12
CA GLY A 57 10.34 -11.90 -47.45
C GLY A 57 11.54 -11.12 -48.00
N THR A 58 12.68 -11.15 -47.32
CA THR A 58 13.87 -10.35 -47.66
C THR A 58 15.14 -11.18 -47.86
N TYR A 59 15.14 -12.48 -47.53
CA TYR A 59 16.36 -13.31 -47.52
C TYR A 59 16.42 -14.41 -48.60
N GLY A 60 15.47 -14.43 -49.54
CA GLY A 60 15.47 -15.37 -50.67
C GLY A 60 15.21 -16.83 -50.27
N LEU A 61 15.84 -17.79 -50.97
CA LEU A 61 15.73 -19.23 -50.69
C LEU A 61 16.39 -19.69 -49.37
N GLY A 62 16.49 -18.80 -48.37
CA GLY A 62 17.13 -19.08 -47.08
C GLY A 62 16.48 -20.25 -46.32
N ALA A 63 17.25 -20.79 -45.37
CA ALA A 63 16.79 -21.90 -44.54
C ALA A 63 15.51 -21.52 -43.81
N THR A 64 14.44 -22.30 -44.01
CA THR A 64 13.20 -22.12 -43.26
C THR A 64 13.41 -22.51 -41.79
N PRO A 65 12.66 -21.97 -40.83
CA PRO A 65 12.74 -22.42 -39.43
C PRO A 65 12.58 -23.94 -39.30
N THR A 66 11.77 -24.58 -40.15
CA THR A 66 11.66 -26.04 -40.22
C THR A 66 12.94 -26.73 -40.70
N MET A 67 13.74 -26.10 -41.56
CA MET A 67 15.05 -26.61 -41.96
C MET A 67 16.10 -26.45 -40.86
N VAL A 68 16.02 -25.38 -40.06
CA VAL A 68 17.00 -25.10 -38.98
C VAL A 68 16.66 -25.88 -37.71
N PHE A 69 15.39 -25.90 -37.32
CA PHE A 69 14.92 -26.45 -36.04
C PHE A 69 14.13 -27.75 -36.20
N GLY A 70 13.90 -28.21 -37.44
CA GLY A 70 13.18 -29.44 -37.73
C GLY A 70 11.64 -29.29 -37.77
N PRO A 71 10.92 -30.37 -38.15
CA PRO A 71 9.46 -30.39 -38.23
C PRO A 71 8.77 -30.17 -36.87
N SER A 72 9.40 -30.58 -35.78
CA SER A 72 8.90 -30.48 -34.41
C SER A 72 8.88 -29.06 -33.85
N TYR A 73 9.51 -28.09 -34.52
CA TYR A 73 9.56 -26.70 -34.08
C TYR A 73 8.17 -26.08 -33.82
N LYS A 74 7.18 -26.43 -34.65
CA LYS A 74 5.81 -25.92 -34.47
C LYS A 74 5.14 -26.49 -33.23
N LEU A 75 5.21 -27.81 -33.04
CA LEU A 75 4.65 -28.49 -31.87
C LEU A 75 5.25 -27.93 -30.56
N SER A 76 6.56 -27.73 -30.53
CA SER A 76 7.24 -27.12 -29.38
C SER A 76 6.80 -25.68 -29.10
N GLN A 77 6.40 -24.93 -30.13
CA GLN A 77 5.92 -23.56 -29.95
C GLN A 77 4.48 -23.51 -29.47
N ASP A 78 3.64 -24.44 -29.93
CA ASP A 78 2.25 -24.57 -29.49
C ASP A 78 2.20 -25.04 -28.02
N GLU A 79 3.01 -26.04 -27.65
CA GLU A 79 3.19 -26.45 -26.25
C GLU A 79 3.68 -25.30 -25.36
N ARG A 80 4.63 -24.49 -25.83
CA ARG A 80 5.08 -23.29 -25.09
C ARG A 80 3.95 -22.30 -24.88
N ARG A 81 3.14 -22.05 -25.91
CA ARG A 81 2.00 -21.13 -25.80
C ARG A 81 0.96 -21.66 -24.83
N GLU A 82 0.69 -22.96 -24.86
CA GLU A 82 -0.28 -23.57 -23.94
C GLU A 82 0.19 -23.44 -22.48
N ILE A 83 1.46 -23.75 -22.20
CA ILE A 83 2.06 -23.58 -20.87
C ILE A 83 1.99 -22.11 -20.43
N GLU A 84 2.32 -21.18 -21.33
CA GLU A 84 2.26 -19.74 -21.04
C GLU A 84 0.82 -19.29 -20.72
N THR A 85 -0.17 -19.76 -21.48
CA THR A 85 -1.58 -19.45 -21.21
C THR A 85 -2.07 -20.03 -19.88
N GLN A 86 -1.67 -21.25 -19.53
CA GLN A 86 -2.03 -21.88 -18.26
C GLN A 86 -1.43 -21.09 -17.08
N HIS A 87 -0.15 -20.74 -17.15
CA HIS A 87 0.48 -19.91 -16.12
C HIS A 87 -0.15 -18.52 -16.01
N GLN A 88 -0.54 -17.92 -17.14
CA GLN A 88 -1.24 -16.63 -17.13
C GLN A 88 -2.58 -16.74 -16.37
N GLN A 89 -3.34 -17.81 -16.63
CA GLN A 89 -4.61 -18.06 -15.95
C GLN A 89 -4.44 -18.31 -14.44
N GLU A 90 -3.42 -19.09 -14.06
CA GLU A 90 -3.09 -19.32 -12.65
C GLU A 90 -2.76 -18.02 -11.92
N LEU A 91 -1.95 -17.15 -12.53
CA LEU A 91 -1.61 -15.84 -11.96
C LEU A 91 -2.83 -14.93 -11.81
N GLU A 92 -3.73 -14.93 -12.80
CA GLU A 92 -4.96 -14.15 -12.73
C GLU A 92 -5.92 -14.66 -11.66
N ASN A 93 -6.02 -15.99 -11.48
CA ASN A 93 -6.84 -16.58 -10.43
C ASN A 93 -6.27 -16.22 -9.05
N LEU A 94 -4.96 -16.38 -8.86
CA LEU A 94 -4.30 -16.06 -7.60
C LEU A 94 -4.41 -14.57 -7.26
N ARG A 95 -4.30 -13.70 -8.27
CA ARG A 95 -4.50 -12.26 -8.10
C ARG A 95 -5.94 -11.94 -7.66
N ARG A 96 -6.94 -12.57 -8.27
CA ARG A 96 -8.35 -12.38 -7.89
C ARG A 96 -8.62 -12.86 -6.46
N GLU A 97 -8.08 -14.01 -6.06
CA GLU A 97 -8.20 -14.51 -4.69
C GLU A 97 -7.57 -13.54 -3.69
N LEU A 98 -6.37 -13.04 -3.98
CA LEU A 98 -5.68 -12.08 -3.11
C LEU A 98 -6.42 -10.75 -3.01
N GLU A 99 -7.00 -10.26 -4.11
CA GLU A 99 -7.82 -9.05 -4.12
C GLU A 99 -9.10 -9.23 -3.27
N ALA A 100 -9.78 -10.38 -3.41
CA ALA A 100 -10.98 -10.70 -2.62
C ALA A 100 -10.66 -10.82 -1.11
N GLU A 101 -9.55 -11.48 -0.77
CA GLU A 101 -9.11 -11.65 0.61
C GLU A 101 -8.72 -10.30 1.24
N ASN A 102 -7.99 -9.45 0.51
CA ASN A 102 -7.68 -8.09 0.97
C ASN A 102 -8.94 -7.26 1.19
N GLU A 103 -9.93 -7.37 0.31
CA GLU A 103 -11.19 -6.67 0.49
C GLU A 103 -11.94 -7.16 1.74
N ARG A 104 -11.96 -8.48 1.97
CA ARG A 104 -12.53 -9.08 3.18
C ARG A 104 -11.87 -8.54 4.44
N VAL A 105 -10.55 -8.62 4.53
CA VAL A 105 -9.76 -8.11 5.67
C VAL A 105 -10.01 -6.62 5.88
N ARG A 106 -10.09 -5.83 4.81
CA ARG A 106 -10.36 -4.39 4.91
C ARG A 106 -11.77 -4.12 5.45
N ARG A 107 -12.78 -4.89 5.05
CA ARG A 107 -14.14 -4.76 5.59
C ARG A 107 -14.20 -5.15 7.07
N GLU A 108 -13.56 -6.25 7.45
CA GLU A 108 -13.49 -6.69 8.86
C GLU A 108 -12.82 -5.64 9.74
N MET A 109 -11.68 -5.11 9.31
CA MET A 109 -10.96 -4.04 10.02
C MET A 109 -11.83 -2.77 10.19
N MET A 110 -12.59 -2.39 9.16
CA MET A 110 -13.49 -1.23 9.25
C MET A 110 -14.65 -1.48 10.21
N ALA A 111 -15.24 -2.67 10.19
CA ALA A 111 -16.31 -3.05 11.11
C ALA A 111 -15.84 -3.09 12.56
N GLU A 112 -14.65 -3.65 12.81
CA GLU A 112 -14.03 -3.67 14.14
C GLU A 112 -13.69 -2.25 14.62
N ASN A 113 -13.15 -1.40 13.75
CA ASN A 113 -12.84 -0.02 14.12
C ASN A 113 -14.10 0.78 14.47
N GLU A 114 -15.22 0.58 13.76
CA GLU A 114 -16.48 1.20 14.14
C GLU A 114 -17.03 0.65 15.47
N ARG A 115 -16.91 -0.66 15.73
CA ARG A 115 -17.26 -1.24 17.05
C ARG A 115 -16.42 -0.65 18.18
N ASN A 116 -15.11 -0.60 18.03
CA ASN A 116 -14.21 -0.02 19.03
C ASN A 116 -14.52 1.47 19.27
N LYS A 117 -14.89 2.20 18.22
CA LYS A 117 -15.30 3.60 18.31
C LYS A 117 -16.64 3.77 19.01
N THR A 118 -17.62 2.88 18.80
CA THR A 118 -18.89 2.92 19.55
C THR A 118 -18.66 2.58 21.02
N GLU A 119 -17.91 1.52 21.31
CA GLU A 119 -17.58 1.12 22.68
C GLU A 119 -16.83 2.23 23.42
N MET A 120 -15.85 2.87 22.77
CA MET A 120 -15.11 3.99 23.35
C MET A 120 -16.00 5.22 23.59
N LYS A 121 -16.98 5.48 22.72
CA LYS A 121 -17.96 6.56 22.94
C LYS A 121 -18.86 6.26 24.13
N GLU A 122 -19.41 5.05 24.21
CA GLU A 122 -20.26 4.62 25.33
C GLU A 122 -19.49 4.66 26.67
N GLN A 123 -18.24 4.17 26.69
CA GLN A 123 -17.38 4.27 27.87
C GLN A 123 -17.12 5.72 28.27
N MET A 124 -16.88 6.62 27.31
CA MET A 124 -16.67 8.04 27.60
C MET A 124 -17.94 8.71 28.15
N GLU A 125 -19.11 8.34 27.63
CA GLU A 125 -20.41 8.84 28.09
C GLU A 125 -20.72 8.37 29.51
N LEU A 126 -20.53 7.08 29.80
CA LEU A 126 -20.67 6.52 31.14
C LEU A 126 -19.71 7.19 32.14
N GLN A 127 -18.45 7.38 31.76
CA GLN A 127 -17.47 8.07 32.61
C GLN A 127 -17.83 9.54 32.84
N MET A 128 -18.40 10.21 31.84
CA MET A 128 -18.87 11.60 31.98
C MET A 128 -20.06 11.66 32.92
N GLN A 129 -21.02 10.74 32.79
CA GLN A 129 -22.19 10.66 33.66
C GLN A 129 -21.81 10.38 35.12
N GLU A 130 -20.87 9.45 35.35
CA GLU A 130 -20.32 9.16 36.68
C GLU A 130 -19.64 10.38 37.29
N LYS A 131 -18.83 11.11 36.50
CA LYS A 131 -18.20 12.35 36.99
C LYS A 131 -19.22 13.44 37.30
N LEU A 132 -20.28 13.56 36.50
CA LEU A 132 -21.35 14.54 36.74
C LEU A 132 -22.13 14.20 38.01
N SER A 133 -22.51 12.94 38.22
CA SER A 133 -23.20 12.52 39.45
C SER A 133 -22.32 12.66 40.69
N ALA A 134 -21.02 12.38 40.57
CA ALA A 134 -20.08 12.62 41.67
C ALA A 134 -19.94 14.11 42.02
N VAL A 135 -19.98 15.00 41.02
CA VAL A 135 -19.98 16.47 41.25
C VAL A 135 -21.29 16.90 41.91
N GLU A 136 -22.42 16.37 41.46
CA GLU A 136 -23.74 16.65 42.02
C GLU A 136 -23.85 16.21 43.48
N SER A 137 -23.41 14.99 43.81
CA SER A 137 -23.35 14.51 45.20
C SER A 137 -22.50 15.44 46.06
N ARG A 138 -21.30 15.82 45.61
CA ARG A 138 -20.43 16.74 46.35
C ARG A 138 -21.06 18.11 46.58
N MET A 139 -21.86 18.59 45.63
CA MET A 139 -22.58 19.85 45.76
C MET A 139 -23.73 19.72 46.77
N ASN A 140 -24.47 18.61 46.74
CA ASN A 140 -25.53 18.31 47.70
C ASN A 140 -24.97 18.15 49.12
N ASP A 141 -23.91 17.37 49.32
CA ASP A 141 -23.26 17.20 50.64
C ASP A 141 -22.81 18.54 51.21
N ARG A 142 -22.25 19.41 50.36
CA ARG A 142 -21.83 20.75 50.77
C ARG A 142 -23.01 21.64 51.15
N MET A 143 -24.11 21.54 50.41
CA MET A 143 -25.34 22.29 50.69
C MET A 143 -25.99 21.80 52.00
N GLU A 144 -26.04 20.49 52.24
CA GLU A 144 -26.52 19.91 53.49
C GLU A 144 -25.68 20.36 54.68
N ALA A 145 -24.35 20.31 54.56
CA ALA A 145 -23.45 20.81 55.59
C ALA A 145 -23.67 22.31 55.86
N GLN A 146 -23.95 23.12 54.83
CA GLN A 146 -24.29 24.54 55.02
C GLN A 146 -25.61 24.72 55.80
N ILE A 147 -26.64 23.93 55.48
CA ILE A 147 -27.93 23.97 56.17
C ILE A 147 -27.78 23.54 57.63
N GLN A 148 -27.04 22.46 57.90
CA GLN A 148 -26.76 21.99 59.26
C GLN A 148 -26.01 23.02 60.09
N ASN A 149 -24.96 23.65 59.52
CA ASN A 149 -24.23 24.72 60.20
C ASN A 149 -25.13 25.93 60.50
N LEU A 150 -26.04 26.30 59.58
CA LEU A 150 -27.00 27.38 59.82
C LEU A 150 -27.97 27.04 60.96
N LEU A 151 -28.51 25.82 60.99
CA LEU A 151 -29.36 25.32 62.08
C LEU A 151 -28.62 25.30 63.42
N GLU A 152 -27.37 24.81 63.45
CA GLU A 152 -26.55 24.80 64.66
C GLU A 152 -26.24 26.20 65.17
N SER A 153 -25.94 27.15 64.28
CA SER A 153 -25.69 28.54 64.68
C SER A 153 -26.92 29.16 65.33
N HIS A 154 -28.10 28.91 64.76
CA HIS A 154 -29.36 29.44 65.28
C HIS A 154 -29.75 28.81 66.64
N LEU A 155 -29.49 27.52 66.82
CA LEU A 155 -29.70 26.83 68.09
C LEU A 155 -28.71 27.31 69.17
N ARG A 156 -27.46 27.63 68.81
CA ARG A 156 -26.47 28.23 69.72
C ARG A 156 -26.90 29.63 70.17
N ASP A 157 -27.39 30.45 69.26
CA ASP A 157 -27.85 31.81 69.58
C ASP A 157 -29.10 31.80 70.48
N MET A 158 -29.98 30.82 70.31
CA MET A 158 -31.16 30.61 71.17
C MET A 158 -30.82 29.98 72.54
N GLY A 159 -29.70 29.24 72.65
CA GLY A 159 -29.25 28.59 73.88
C GLY A 159 -28.40 29.47 74.81
N ALA A 160 -27.97 30.66 74.36
CA ALA A 160 -27.05 31.53 75.10
C ALA A 160 -27.72 32.50 76.11
N PHE A 161 -28.86 32.14 76.72
CA PHE A 161 -29.49 32.95 77.79
C PHE A 161 -29.53 32.29 79.19
N SER A 162 -28.79 31.21 79.44
CA SER A 162 -28.54 30.80 80.83
C SER A 162 -27.14 30.26 81.02
N GLN A 163 -26.24 31.11 81.50
CA GLN A 163 -25.41 30.80 82.68
C GLN A 163 -24.57 32.01 83.09
N SER A 164 -24.76 32.42 84.35
CA SER A 164 -23.87 33.29 85.12
C SER A 164 -22.66 32.48 85.62
N PRO A 165 -21.45 33.06 85.70
CA PRO A 165 -20.22 32.36 86.05
C PRO A 165 -20.03 32.21 87.56
N ARG A 166 -19.45 31.09 88.00
CA ARG A 166 -18.72 30.98 89.27
C ARG A 166 -17.46 30.15 89.07
N ASP A 167 -16.36 30.75 89.52
CA ASP A 167 -14.99 30.24 89.55
C ASP A 167 -14.80 29.03 90.48
N VAL A 168 -13.72 28.28 90.26
CA VAL A 168 -12.53 28.18 91.13
C VAL A 168 -11.81 26.83 90.92
N SER A 169 -10.55 26.93 90.42
CA SER A 169 -9.33 26.16 90.76
C SER A 169 -9.35 24.63 90.68
N SER A 170 -8.33 23.91 90.20
CA SER A 170 -6.87 24.10 90.24
C SER A 170 -6.22 23.01 89.37
N GLY A 171 -5.02 23.25 88.84
CA GLY A 171 -4.04 22.16 88.65
C GLY A 171 -3.26 22.13 87.35
N THR A 172 -2.12 22.84 87.39
CA THR A 172 -0.85 22.53 86.70
C THR A 172 -0.78 22.52 85.17
N GLU A 173 -0.21 23.62 84.70
CA GLU A 173 0.44 23.83 83.42
C GLU A 173 1.57 22.81 83.17
N GLN A 174 1.55 22.17 82.00
CA GLN A 174 2.76 21.99 81.20
C GLN A 174 2.47 22.57 79.83
N SER A 175 3.12 23.71 79.57
CA SER A 175 2.96 24.51 78.37
C SER A 175 4.00 24.11 77.34
N ALA A 176 3.50 23.88 76.12
CA ALA A 176 4.08 24.19 74.83
C ALA A 176 5.44 23.58 74.45
N HIS A 177 5.44 22.78 73.38
CA HIS A 177 5.99 23.24 72.09
C HIS A 177 5.59 22.29 70.94
N ILE A 178 4.54 22.64 70.19
CA ILE A 178 4.31 22.11 68.84
C ILE A 178 4.50 23.30 67.89
N GLN A 179 5.76 23.55 67.55
CA GLN A 179 6.19 24.18 66.30
C GLN A 179 6.76 23.01 65.49
N SER A 180 6.53 22.78 64.22
CA SER A 180 6.11 23.64 63.12
C SER A 180 6.04 22.72 61.90
N GLU A 181 4.95 22.70 61.14
CA GLU A 181 5.01 22.30 59.72
C GLU A 181 3.81 22.86 58.95
N VAL A 182 3.73 24.19 58.93
CA VAL A 182 3.24 24.88 57.75
C VAL A 182 4.37 24.80 56.72
N GLN A 183 4.03 24.42 55.48
CA GLN A 183 4.89 24.27 54.29
C GLN A 183 5.41 22.85 53.99
N SER A 184 4.51 21.90 53.72
CA SER A 184 4.79 20.95 52.64
C SER A 184 3.95 21.30 51.42
N ARG A 185 4.68 21.88 50.47
CA ARG A 185 4.31 22.38 49.15
C ARG A 185 3.14 21.64 48.50
N ARG A 186 2.24 22.45 47.94
CA ARG A 186 1.65 22.24 46.61
C ARG A 186 2.63 21.50 45.69
N GLN A 187 2.51 20.18 45.59
CA GLN A 187 2.78 19.50 44.33
C GLN A 187 1.44 19.44 43.59
N THR A 188 1.01 20.60 43.10
CA THR A 188 0.40 20.61 41.78
C THR A 188 1.46 20.03 40.86
N GLN A 189 1.34 18.76 40.49
CA GLN A 189 2.04 18.32 39.29
C GLN A 189 1.60 19.29 38.20
N PRO A 190 2.51 20.03 37.54
CA PRO A 190 2.10 20.64 36.29
C PRO A 190 1.66 19.47 35.42
N SER A 191 0.38 19.49 35.02
CA SER A 191 -0.09 18.70 33.90
C SER A 191 1.04 18.70 32.88
N LYS A 192 1.55 17.51 32.54
CA LYS A 192 2.31 17.36 31.33
C LYS A 192 1.38 17.85 30.24
N ARG A 193 1.56 19.11 29.85
CA ARG A 193 0.99 19.70 28.67
C ARG A 193 1.45 18.75 27.58
N ILE A 194 0.55 17.86 27.17
CA ILE A 194 0.68 17.15 25.92
C ILE A 194 0.71 18.29 24.92
N GLN A 195 1.92 18.70 24.54
CA GLN A 195 2.10 19.41 23.30
C GLN A 195 1.58 18.42 22.27
N LEU A 196 0.34 18.64 21.85
CA LEU A 196 -0.10 18.26 20.53
C LEU A 196 0.89 18.93 19.59
N GLN A 197 1.95 18.19 19.24
CA GLN A 197 2.77 18.55 18.11
C GLN A 197 1.79 18.65 16.95
N PRO A 198 1.78 19.75 16.17
CA PRO A 198 1.07 19.74 14.92
C PRO A 198 1.55 18.53 14.11
N PRO A 199 0.65 17.81 13.43
CA PRO A 199 1.05 16.64 12.65
C PRO A 199 2.20 17.07 11.76
N LYS A 200 3.35 16.40 11.90
CA LYS A 200 4.44 16.56 10.94
C LYS A 200 3.81 16.34 9.58
N GLN A 201 3.74 17.40 8.77
CA GLN A 201 3.33 17.30 7.40
C GLN A 201 4.10 16.12 6.81
N ALA A 202 3.37 15.14 6.30
CA ALA A 202 3.96 14.06 5.55
C ALA A 202 4.73 14.71 4.40
N GLN A 203 6.03 14.89 4.60
CA GLN A 203 6.93 15.10 3.48
C GLN A 203 6.77 13.83 2.67
N LEU A 204 6.12 14.01 1.52
CA LEU A 204 6.08 13.05 0.44
C LEU A 204 7.54 12.73 0.10
N GLN A 205 8.14 11.77 0.81
CA GLN A 205 9.40 11.19 0.42
C GLN A 205 9.12 10.57 -0.94
N ARG A 206 9.65 11.19 -1.98
CA ARG A 206 9.77 10.55 -3.28
C ARG A 206 10.31 9.14 -3.04
N PRO A 207 9.71 8.10 -3.65
CA PRO A 207 10.19 6.74 -3.45
C PRO A 207 11.69 6.73 -3.78
N LYS A 208 12.50 6.37 -2.78
CA LYS A 208 13.89 6.02 -3.03
C LYS A 208 13.86 4.91 -4.07
N GLN A 209 14.54 5.16 -5.18
CA GLN A 209 14.70 4.21 -6.26
C GLN A 209 14.99 2.83 -5.67
N ALA A 210 14.18 1.84 -6.06
CA ALA A 210 14.37 0.47 -5.66
C ALA A 210 15.83 0.09 -5.94
N GLN A 211 16.61 -0.14 -4.90
CA GLN A 211 17.87 -0.84 -5.03
C GLN A 211 17.50 -2.24 -5.49
N THR A 212 17.69 -2.51 -6.78
CA THR A 212 17.67 -3.87 -7.31
C THR A 212 18.79 -4.60 -6.57
N HIS A 213 18.44 -5.40 -5.57
CA HIS A 213 19.34 -6.41 -5.05
C HIS A 213 19.58 -7.41 -6.17
N THR A 214 20.64 -7.17 -6.95
CA THR A 214 21.12 -8.12 -7.94
C THR A 214 21.67 -9.31 -7.16
N VAL A 215 20.92 -10.42 -7.16
CA VAL A 215 21.35 -11.67 -6.53
C VAL A 215 22.66 -12.10 -7.20
N PRO A 216 23.75 -12.30 -6.44
CA PRO A 216 25.02 -12.74 -6.99
C PRO A 216 24.84 -14.02 -7.79
N ARG A 217 25.48 -14.11 -8.96
CA ARG A 217 25.37 -15.25 -9.90
C ARG A 217 25.71 -16.60 -9.26
N SER A 218 26.48 -16.59 -8.16
CA SER A 218 26.78 -17.77 -7.32
C SER A 218 25.55 -18.32 -6.58
N GLN A 219 24.69 -17.43 -6.06
CA GLN A 219 23.46 -17.83 -5.36
C GLN A 219 22.41 -18.39 -6.34
N LEU A 220 22.34 -17.84 -7.56
CA LEU A 220 21.49 -18.38 -8.63
C LEU A 220 21.90 -19.79 -9.06
N ARG A 221 23.21 -20.11 -9.08
CA ARG A 221 23.69 -21.47 -9.38
C ARG A 221 23.31 -22.46 -8.29
N SER A 222 23.51 -22.10 -7.02
CA SER A 222 23.11 -22.94 -5.88
C SER A 222 21.62 -23.27 -5.94
N TYR A 223 20.77 -22.26 -6.17
CA TYR A 223 19.32 -22.45 -6.26
C TYR A 223 18.92 -23.39 -7.42
N CYS A 224 19.57 -23.25 -8.59
CA CYS A 224 19.33 -24.15 -9.71
C CYS A 224 19.78 -25.59 -9.43
N GLU A 225 20.90 -25.78 -8.74
CA GLU A 225 21.39 -27.12 -8.37
C GLU A 225 20.45 -27.80 -7.37
N ASP A 226 19.98 -27.07 -6.36
CA ASP A 226 19.01 -27.57 -5.37
C ASP A 226 17.67 -27.94 -6.03
N LEU A 227 17.20 -27.12 -6.97
CA LEU A 227 15.94 -27.37 -7.67
C LEU A 227 16.03 -28.58 -8.61
N MET A 228 17.20 -28.81 -9.21
CA MET A 228 17.46 -30.00 -10.02
C MET A 228 17.63 -31.26 -9.16
N ALA A 229 18.22 -31.15 -7.96
CA ALA A 229 18.31 -32.25 -7.00
C ALA A 229 16.93 -32.67 -6.49
N MET A 230 16.06 -31.73 -6.14
CA MET A 230 14.67 -32.02 -5.73
C MET A 230 13.86 -32.70 -6.83
N LYS A 231 14.04 -32.29 -8.09
CA LYS A 231 13.37 -32.93 -9.24
C LYS A 231 13.85 -34.37 -9.49
N ARG A 232 15.12 -34.66 -9.21
CA ARG A 232 15.67 -36.02 -9.29
C ARG A 232 15.14 -36.91 -8.17
N ALA A 233 15.04 -36.38 -6.95
CA ALA A 233 14.52 -37.12 -5.79
C ALA A 233 13.04 -37.49 -5.90
N LYS A 234 12.23 -36.70 -6.64
CA LYS A 234 10.81 -37.00 -6.89
C LYS A 234 10.55 -38.00 -8.03
N LYS A 235 11.59 -38.43 -8.74
CA LYS A 235 11.47 -39.34 -9.90
C LYS A 235 11.86 -40.79 -9.58
N ASN A 236 12.35 -41.05 -8.37
CA ASN A 236 12.56 -42.38 -7.79
C ASN A 236 11.51 -42.65 -6.72
#